data_AF-A0A2H6EBU9-F1
#
_entry.id   AF-A0A2H6EBU9-F1
#
_cell.length_a   1.000
_cell.length_b   1.000
_cell.length_c   1.000
_cell.angle_alpha   90.00
_cell.angle_beta   90.00
_cell.angle_gamma   90.00
#
_symmetry.space_group_name_H-M   'P 1'
#
loop_
_entity.id
_entity.type
_entity.pdbx_description
1 polymer ?
#
loop_
_entity_poly.entity_id
_entity_poly.type
_entity_poly.pdbx_seq_one_letter_code
_entity_poly.pdbx_strand_id
1 'polypeptide(L)' 'MKIIWSPLAHQRIDEIADYIATDNLDAAEQWVNSVYDNVKRLKDFPRSGRVVPEVEKR' A
#
# COMPACT_ATOMS: atom_id res chain seq x y z
N MET A 1 -12.67 -8.56 8.88
CA MET A 1 -11.40 -8.24 9.59
C MET A 1 -11.26 -6.72 9.75
N LYS A 2 -10.61 -6.24 10.82
CA LYS A 2 -10.29 -4.81 10.98
C LYS A 2 -8.93 -4.53 10.35
N ILE A 3 -8.86 -3.55 9.46
CA ILE A 3 -7.61 -3.10 8.82
C ILE A 3 -7.13 -1.87 9.61
N ILE A 4 -5.86 -1.90 10.04
CA ILE A 4 -5.22 -0.80 10.74
C ILE A 4 -3.91 -0.52 10.00
N TRP A 5 -3.73 0.72 9.56
CA TRP A 5 -2.51 1.18 8.94
C TRP A 5 -1.57 1.73 10.00
N SER A 6 -0.28 1.42 9.90
CA SER A 6 0.71 2.11 10.72
C SER A 6 0.90 3.55 10.21
N PRO A 7 1.27 4.51 11.10
CA PRO A 7 1.59 5.87 10.66
C PRO A 7 2.68 5.89 9.58
N LEU A 8 3.68 5.02 9.71
CA LEU A 8 4.74 4.86 8.72
C LEU A 8 4.18 4.43 7.35
N ALA A 9 3.20 3.53 7.31
CA ALA A 9 2.62 3.08 6.05
C ALA A 9 1.86 4.21 5.31
N HIS A 10 1.19 5.11 6.05
CA HIS A 10 0.61 6.32 5.44
C HIS A 10 1.70 7.22 4.86
N GLN A 11 2.73 7.54 5.65
CA GLN A 11 3.85 8.37 5.19
C GLN A 11 4.50 7.81 3.93
N ARG A 12 4.65 6.48 3.82
CA ARG A 12 5.21 5.84 2.62
C ARG A 12 4.31 5.98 1.40
N ILE A 13 2.98 5.92 1.57
CA ILE A 13 2.06 6.15 0.45
C ILE A 13 2.22 7.58 -0.05
N ASP A 14 2.27 8.56 0.86
CA ASP A 14 2.44 9.98 0.51
C ASP A 14 3.77 10.21 -0.22
N GLU A 15 4.89 9.71 0.33
CA GLU A 15 6.23 9.85 -0.28
C GLU A 15 6.28 9.27 -1.70
N ILE A 16 5.65 8.12 -1.94
CA ILE A 16 5.65 7.47 -3.26
C ILE A 16 4.72 8.22 -4.22
N ALA A 17 3.55 8.66 -3.75
CA ALA A 17 2.62 9.44 -4.57
C ALA A 17 3.26 10.77 -5.01
N ASP A 18 3.91 11.48 -4.09
CA ASP A 18 4.65 12.71 -4.36
C ASP A 18 5.76 12.49 -5.37
N TYR A 19 6.49 11.37 -5.27
CA TYR A 19 7.52 11.01 -6.24
C TYR A 19 6.93 10.80 -7.64
N ILE A 20 5.85 10.03 -7.78
CA ILE A 20 5.19 9.79 -9.08
C ILE A 20 4.63 11.10 -9.64
N ALA A 21 4.06 11.95 -8.78
CA ALA A 21 3.48 13.24 -9.13
C ALA A 21 4.51 14.22 -9.73
N THR A 22 5.81 14.01 -9.50
CA THR A 22 6.86 14.81 -10.16
C THR A 22 6.87 14.67 -11.68
N ASP A 23 6.35 13.55 -12.22
CA ASP A 23 6.24 13.27 -13.65
C ASP A 23 4.78 13.27 -14.12
N ASN A 24 3.89 12.61 -13.37
CA ASN A 24 2.49 12.45 -13.77
C ASN A 24 1.54 12.39 -12.56
N LEU A 25 0.72 13.44 -12.42
CA LEU A 25 -0.28 13.55 -11.35
C LEU A 25 -1.39 12.50 -11.45
N ASP A 26 -1.90 12.23 -12.65
CA ASP A 26 -2.97 11.25 -12.86
C ASP A 26 -2.47 9.84 -12.50
N ALA A 27 -1.22 9.52 -12.82
CA ALA A 27 -0.60 8.26 -12.45
C ALA A 27 -0.42 8.12 -10.93
N ALA A 28 -0.09 9.21 -10.23
CA ALA A 28 0.02 9.21 -8.77
C ALA A 28 -1.34 8.91 -8.12
N GLU A 29 -2.41 9.56 -8.58
CA GLU A 29 -3.77 9.32 -8.07
C GLU A 29 -4.22 7.87 -8.34
N GLN A 30 -4.01 7.38 -9.56
CA GLN A 30 -4.33 5.99 -9.92
C GLN A 30 -3.55 4.98 -9.06
N TRP A 31 -2.28 5.26 -8.80
CA TRP A 31 -1.43 4.42 -7.97
C TRP A 31 -1.95 4.36 -6.53
N VAL A 32 -2.26 5.51 -5.91
CA VAL A 32 -2.83 5.56 -4.55
C VAL A 32 -4.13 4.76 -4.48
N ASN A 33 -5.04 4.97 -5.43
CA ASN A 33 -6.30 4.23 -5.50
C ASN A 33 -6.08 2.72 -5.60
N SER A 34 -5.12 2.29 -6.43
CA SER A 34 -4.78 0.87 -6.57
C SER A 34 -4.28 0.24 -5.27
N VAL A 35 -3.51 0.97 -4.46
CA VAL A 35 -3.03 0.49 -3.16
C VAL A 35 -4.22 0.26 -2.21
N TYR A 36 -5.11 1.23 -2.10
CA TYR A 36 -6.30 1.11 -1.24
C TYR A 36 -7.22 -0.01 -1.70
N ASP A 37 -7.44 -0.19 -3.00
CA ASP A 37 -8.29 -1.26 -3.54
C ASP A 37 -7.72 -2.65 -3.29
N ASN A 38 -6.40 -2.82 -3.41
CA ASN A 38 -5.75 -4.06 -3.01
C ASN A 38 -5.90 -4.35 -1.51
N VAL A 39 -5.79 -3.33 -0.66
CA VAL A 39 -5.97 -3.52 0.79
C VAL A 39 -7.43 -3.79 1.18
N LYS A 40 -8.42 -3.19 0.50
CA LYS A 40 -9.84 -3.50 0.74
C LYS A 40 -10.13 -5.00 0.59
N ARG A 41 -9.50 -5.67 -0.37
CA ARG A 41 -9.66 -7.13 -0.60
C ARG A 41 -9.19 -7.98 0.59
N LEU A 42 -8.30 -7.47 1.45
CA LEU A 42 -7.86 -8.19 2.65
C LEU A 42 -8.97 -8.37 3.68
N LYS A 43 -10.06 -7.61 3.59
CA LYS A 43 -11.24 -7.81 4.44
C LYS A 43 -11.85 -9.20 4.23
N ASP A 44 -11.87 -9.66 2.99
CA ASP A 44 -12.48 -10.92 2.56
C ASP A 44 -11.42 -12.03 2.42
N PHE A 45 -10.21 -11.68 1.99
CA PHE A 45 -9.10 -12.61 1.75
C PHE A 45 -7.87 -12.22 2.60
N PRO A 46 -7.92 -12.39 3.93
CA PRO A 46 -6.88 -11.91 4.85
C PRO A 46 -5.53 -12.63 4.69
N ARG A 47 -5.50 -13.77 4.00
CA ARG A 47 -4.31 -14.61 3.77
C ARG A 47 -3.91 -14.66 2.29
N SER A 48 -4.35 -13.69 1.48
CA SER A 48 -3.98 -13.62 0.06
C SER A 48 -2.51 -13.28 -0.17
N GLY A 49 -1.86 -12.65 0.81
CA GLY A 49 -0.43 -12.33 0.78
C GLY A 49 0.45 -13.56 0.99
N ARG A 50 1.57 -13.62 0.27
CA ARG A 50 2.63 -14.62 0.50
C ARG A 50 3.42 -14.25 1.76
N VAL A 51 3.81 -15.25 2.54
CA VAL A 51 4.79 -15.07 3.63
C VAL A 51 6.17 -14.81 3.02
N VAL A 52 6.82 -13.72 3.44
CA VAL A 52 8.14 -13.31 2.95
C VAL A 52 9.17 -13.56 4.07
N PRO A 53 9.88 -14.71 4.07
CA PRO A 53 10.78 -15.11 5.16
C PRO A 53 11.99 -14.20 5.34
N GLU A 54 12.33 -13.38 4.34
CA GLU A 54 13.41 -12.39 4.38
C GLU A 54 13.12 -11.26 5.38
N VAL A 55 11.85 -11.01 5.70
CA VAL A 55 11.44 -9.96 6.65
C VAL A 55 11.65 -10.41 8.11
N GLU A 56 11.56 -11.70 8.41
CA GLU A 56 11.79 -12.24 9.76
C GLU A 56 13.27 -12.31 10.14
N LYS A 57 14.16 -12.26 9.15
CA LYS A 57 15.62 -12.36 9.35
C LYS A 57 16.30 -11.01 9.56
N ARG A 58 15.54 -9.93 9.77
CA ARG A 58 16.05 -8.57 9.84
C ARG A 58 15.93 -7.96 11.23
#